data_AF-A0A3D1L0J6-F1
#
_entry.id   AF-A0A3D1L0J6-F1
#
_cell.length_a   1.000
_cell.length_b   1.000
_cell.length_c   1.000
_cell.angle_alpha   90.00
_cell.angle_beta   90.00
_cell.angle_gamma   90.00
#
_symmetry.space_group_name_H-M   'P 1'
#
loop_
_entity.id
_entity.type
_entity.pdbx_description
1 polymer ?
#
loop_
_entity_poly.entity_id
_entity_poly.type
_entity_poly.pdbx_seq_one_letter_code
_entity_poly.pdbx_strand_id
1 'polypeptide(L)'
;NDSFQKGLKISDRFSPGYCDWDVAEQHKLFSLLPRGFCGITLSASALMWPAKSVSGVIGIGKNLSQKGYQCHWCTDKDCFIGKINRTKKDEKK
;
A
#
# COMPACT_ATOMS: atom_id res chain seq x y z
N ASN A 1 -0.89 11.23 21.42
CA ASN A 1 -2.04 10.51 22.01
C ASN A 1 -3.38 11.25 21.90
N ASP A 2 -3.47 12.34 21.14
CA ASP A 2 -4.67 13.20 21.06
C ASP A 2 -5.77 12.68 20.09
N SER A 3 -5.40 11.78 19.16
CA SER A 3 -6.26 11.32 18.07
C SER A 3 -7.42 10.41 18.51
N PHE A 4 -7.17 9.54 19.51
CA PHE A 4 -8.16 8.60 20.02
C PHE A 4 -9.29 9.30 20.78
N GLN A 5 -9.00 10.39 21.49
CA GLN A 5 -10.02 11.18 22.16
C GLN A 5 -10.91 11.97 21.19
N LYS A 6 -10.46 12.19 19.95
CA LYS A 6 -11.21 12.90 18.90
C LYS A 6 -12.06 11.99 18.01
N GLY A 7 -12.15 10.69 18.32
CA GLY A 7 -12.88 9.70 17.52
C GLY A 7 -12.26 9.46 16.13
N LEU A 8 -10.97 9.75 15.95
CA LEU A 8 -10.28 9.52 14.68
C LEU A 8 -9.92 8.04 14.53
N LYS A 9 -10.16 7.50 13.34
CA LYS A 9 -9.85 6.13 12.94
C LYS A 9 -8.74 6.14 11.89
N ILE A 10 -8.19 4.96 11.58
CA ILE A 10 -7.15 4.78 10.56
C ILE A 10 -7.65 3.93 9.39
N SER A 11 -7.05 4.11 8.22
CA SER A 11 -7.21 3.18 7.10
C SER A 11 -6.28 1.98 7.23
N ASP A 12 -6.47 0.97 6.38
CA ASP A 12 -5.40 0.02 6.10
C ASP A 12 -4.20 0.75 5.45
N ARG A 13 -3.00 0.16 5.59
CA ARG A 13 -1.82 0.63 4.86
C ARG A 13 -2.01 0.37 3.37
N PHE A 14 -1.77 1.38 2.56
CA PHE A 14 -1.80 1.29 1.11
C PHE A 14 -0.46 1.75 0.53
N SER A 15 0.01 1.11 -0.54
CA SER A 15 1.36 1.34 -1.07
C SER A 15 1.32 1.40 -2.61
N PRO A 16 2.16 2.24 -3.26
CA PRO A 16 2.33 2.17 -4.71
C PRO A 16 2.64 0.74 -5.18
N GLY A 17 2.02 0.31 -6.27
CA GLY A 17 2.05 -1.07 -6.77
C GLY A 17 0.94 -1.97 -6.22
N TYR A 18 0.05 -1.48 -5.36
CA TYR A 18 -1.13 -2.22 -4.90
C TYR A 18 -2.34 -1.92 -5.78
N CYS A 19 -3.01 -2.98 -6.25
CA CYS A 19 -4.20 -2.86 -7.11
C CYS A 19 -3.95 -1.87 -8.25
N ASP A 20 -4.83 -0.89 -8.40
CA ASP A 20 -4.78 0.10 -9.48
C ASP A 20 -3.82 1.26 -9.17
N TRP A 21 -3.03 1.20 -8.09
CA TRP A 21 -2.03 2.23 -7.80
C TRP A 21 -0.71 1.92 -8.51
N ASP A 22 -0.39 2.73 -9.52
CA ASP A 22 0.87 2.66 -10.25
C ASP A 22 2.10 2.74 -9.31
N VAL A 23 3.04 1.81 -9.49
CA VAL A 23 4.30 1.77 -8.74
C VAL A 23 5.19 2.99 -9.03
N ALA A 24 5.07 3.62 -10.20
CA ALA A 24 5.82 4.84 -10.54
C ALA A 24 5.49 6.01 -9.58
N GLU A 25 4.29 6.03 -8.99
CA GLU A 25 3.90 7.02 -7.98
C GLU A 25 4.73 6.93 -6.69
N GLN A 26 5.53 5.88 -6.51
CA GLN A 26 6.49 5.79 -5.44
C GLN A 26 7.53 6.93 -5.47
N HIS A 27 7.89 7.43 -6.64
CA HIS A 27 8.74 8.62 -6.75
C HIS A 27 8.08 9.86 -6.14
N LYS A 28 6.77 10.04 -6.34
CA LYS A 28 6.00 11.13 -5.72
C LYS A 28 5.86 10.92 -4.22
N LEU A 29 5.65 9.69 -3.75
CA LEU A 29 5.62 9.42 -2.31
C LEU A 29 6.96 9.79 -1.64
N PHE A 30 8.08 9.43 -2.26
CA PHE A 30 9.41 9.75 -1.75
C PHE A 30 9.77 11.23 -1.84
N SER A 31 9.19 11.99 -2.77
CA SER A 31 9.43 13.44 -2.84
C SER A 31 8.81 14.21 -1.67
N LEU A 32 7.86 13.61 -0.95
CA LEU A 32 7.30 14.15 0.30
C LEU A 32 8.20 13.90 1.52
N LEU A 33 9.19 13.01 1.39
CA LEU A 33 10.12 12.66 2.46
C LEU A 33 11.40 13.49 2.34
N PRO A 34 12.12 13.72 3.45
CA PRO A 34 13.46 14.30 3.39
C PRO A 34 14.39 13.47 2.48
N ARG A 35 15.35 14.15 1.84
CA ARG A 35 16.38 13.45 1.05
C ARG A 35 17.16 12.46 1.92
N GLY A 36 17.39 11.25 1.39
CA GLY A 36 18.12 10.19 2.10
C GLY A 36 17.35 9.59 3.28
N PHE A 37 16.03 9.78 3.36
CA PHE A 37 15.22 9.21 4.44
C PHE A 37 15.43 7.70 4.57
N CYS A 38 15.81 7.26 5.77
CA CYS A 38 16.14 5.87 6.09
C CYS A 38 17.22 5.23 5.18
N GLY A 39 18.01 6.02 4.45
CA GLY A 39 19.00 5.51 3.49
C GLY A 39 18.41 4.75 2.30
N ILE A 40 17.11 4.94 2.01
CA ILE A 40 16.43 4.26 0.90
C ILE A 40 16.52 5.10 -0.37
N THR A 41 16.86 4.44 -1.49
CA THR A 41 16.88 5.05 -2.83
C THR A 41 15.92 4.35 -3.77
N LEU A 42 15.46 5.04 -4.81
CA LEU A 42 14.62 4.47 -5.87
C LEU A 42 15.39 4.36 -7.17
N SER A 43 15.27 3.25 -7.88
CA SER A 43 15.69 3.13 -9.29
C SER A 43 14.78 3.94 -10.21
N ALA A 44 15.15 4.09 -11.48
CA ALA A 44 14.27 4.70 -12.50
C ALA A 44 12.96 3.92 -12.72
N SER A 45 12.92 2.64 -12.36
CA SER A 45 11.74 1.77 -12.39
C SER A 45 10.98 1.73 -11.06
N ALA A 46 11.23 2.70 -10.16
CA ALA A 46 10.62 2.81 -8.83
C ALA A 46 10.93 1.66 -7.85
N LEU A 47 11.91 0.80 -8.14
CA LEU A 47 12.33 -0.25 -7.20
C LEU A 47 13.14 0.36 -6.05
N MET A 48 12.87 -0.10 -4.83
CA MET A 48 13.60 0.35 -3.64
C MET A 48 14.92 -0.38 -3.48
N TRP A 49 15.94 0.38 -3.05
CA TRP A 49 17.19 -0.13 -2.54
C TRP A 49 17.42 0.39 -1.11
N PRO A 50 17.65 -0.48 -0.11
CA PRO A 50 17.75 -1.94 -0.18
C PRO A 50 16.45 -2.65 -0.61
N ALA A 51 16.57 -3.82 -1.25
CA ALA A 51 15.42 -4.53 -1.82
C ALA A 51 14.36 -4.94 -0.79
N LYS A 52 14.76 -5.25 0.46
CA LYS A 52 13.84 -5.55 1.57
C LYS A 52 13.36 -4.26 2.25
N SER A 53 12.75 -3.38 1.45
CA SER A 53 12.14 -2.13 1.92
C SER A 53 10.65 -2.11 1.57
N VAL A 54 9.86 -1.34 2.32
CA VAL A 54 8.44 -1.11 2.04
C VAL A 54 8.09 0.36 2.26
N SER A 55 7.27 0.92 1.38
CA SER A 55 6.71 2.27 1.51
C SER A 55 5.19 2.17 1.58
N GLY A 56 4.51 3.21 2.07
CA GLY A 56 3.04 3.24 2.08
C GLY A 56 2.47 4.41 2.85
N VAL A 57 1.16 4.56 2.78
CA VAL A 57 0.36 5.61 3.43
C VAL A 57 -0.69 4.97 4.32
N ILE A 58 -1.01 5.65 5.42
CA ILE A 58 -2.10 5.33 6.34
C ILE A 58 -2.89 6.62 6.53
N GLY A 59 -4.17 6.62 6.16
CA GLY A 59 -5.06 7.76 6.38
C GLY A 59 -5.54 7.82 7.83
N ILE A 60 -5.81 9.03 8.32
CA ILE A 60 -6.42 9.28 9.63
C ILE A 60 -7.68 10.14 9.43
N GLY A 61 -8.82 9.74 10.00
CA GLY A 61 -10.08 10.45 9.80
C GLY A 61 -11.26 9.82 10.55
N LYS A 62 -12.33 10.59 10.78
CA LYS A 62 -13.50 10.15 11.58
C LYS A 62 -14.29 9.00 10.95
N ASN A 63 -14.37 8.96 9.63
CA ASN A 63 -15.18 8.00 8.87
C ASN A 63 -14.35 6.92 8.18
N LEU A 64 -13.13 6.66 8.66
CA LEU A 64 -12.30 5.58 8.13
C LEU A 64 -12.69 4.23 8.74
N SER A 65 -12.63 3.20 7.92
CA SER A 65 -12.74 1.81 8.33
C SER A 65 -11.65 0.99 7.65
N GLN A 66 -11.19 -0.04 8.35
CA GLN A 66 -10.27 -1.03 7.79
C GLN A 66 -11.09 -2.09 7.06
N LYS A 67 -10.74 -2.36 5.81
CA LYS A 67 -11.33 -3.41 4.97
C LYS A 67 -10.56 -4.73 5.08
N GLY A 68 -9.36 -4.70 5.67
CA GLY A 68 -8.50 -5.87 5.83
C GLY A 68 -7.73 -6.19 4.55
N TYR A 69 -7.39 -7.47 4.37
CA TYR A 69 -6.47 -7.90 3.31
C TYR A 69 -6.89 -7.42 1.92
N GLN A 70 -6.00 -6.69 1.26
CA GLN A 70 -6.30 -5.89 0.08
C GLN A 70 -6.81 -6.75 -1.07
N CYS A 71 -6.26 -7.96 -1.26
CA CYS A 71 -6.69 -8.87 -2.32
C CYS A 71 -8.14 -9.34 -2.20
N HIS A 72 -8.81 -9.15 -1.06
CA HIS A 72 -10.24 -9.50 -0.92
C HIS A 72 -11.17 -8.50 -1.59
N TRP A 73 -10.74 -7.26 -1.76
CA TRP A 73 -11.55 -6.17 -2.31
C TRP A 73 -10.89 -5.47 -3.51
N CYS A 74 -9.67 -5.85 -3.86
CA CYS A 74 -8.95 -5.41 -5.05
C CYS A 74 -9.68 -5.82 -6.33
N THR A 75 -9.92 -4.86 -7.21
CA THR A 75 -10.61 -5.07 -8.50
C THR A 75 -9.65 -5.30 -9.67
N ASP A 76 -8.34 -5.15 -9.45
CA ASP A 76 -7.32 -5.41 -10.45
C ASP A 76 -7.34 -6.90 -10.86
N LYS A 77 -7.78 -7.13 -12.10
CA LYS A 77 -7.85 -8.46 -12.70
C LYS A 77 -6.48 -8.94 -13.17
N ASP A 78 -5.55 -8.03 -13.45
CA ASP A 78 -4.23 -8.31 -13.99
C ASP A 78 -3.14 -8.48 -12.93
N CYS A 79 -3.40 -8.04 -11.70
CA CYS A 79 -2.56 -8.33 -10.54
C CYS A 79 -2.23 -9.83 -10.40
N PHE A 80 -0.94 -10.19 -10.54
CA PHE A 80 -0.44 -11.57 -10.42
C PHE A 80 -0.79 -12.22 -9.07
N ILE A 81 -0.58 -11.49 -7.97
CA ILE A 81 -0.93 -11.96 -6.61
C ILE A 81 -2.45 -12.15 -6.48
N GLY A 82 -3.23 -11.21 -7.04
CA GLY A 82 -4.68 -11.33 -7.10
C GLY A 82 -5.15 -12.57 -7.85
N LYS A 83 -4.54 -12.87 -9.02
CA LYS A 83 -4.84 -14.08 -9.81
C LYS A 83 -4.59 -15.35 -8.99
N ILE A 84 -3.41 -15.48 -8.37
CA ILE A 84 -3.07 -16.64 -7.50
C ILE A 84 -4.10 -16.83 -6.39
N ASN A 85 -4.45 -15.75 -5.69
CA ASN A 85 -5.37 -15.82 -4.55
C ASN A 85 -6.81 -16.15 -4.96
N ARG A 86 -7.25 -15.71 -6.14
CA ARG A 86 -8.57 -16.05 -6.69
C ARG A 86 -8.65 -17.52 -7.09
N THR A 87 -7.66 -18.05 -7.81
CA THR A 87 -7.61 -19.48 -8.20
C THR A 87 -7.65 -20.40 -6.97
N LYS A 88 -6.84 -20.12 -5.94
CA LYS A 88 -6.85 -20.89 -4.69
C LYS A 88 -8.19 -20.88 -3.95
N LYS A 89 -9.01 -19.86 -4.16
CA LYS A 89 -10.34 -19.74 -3.54
C LYS A 89 -11.36 -20.60 -4.28
N ASP A 90 -11.24 -20.69 -5.60
CA ASP A 90 -12.12 -21.49 -6.44
C ASP A 90 -11.85 -23.00 -6.28
N GLU A 91 -10.59 -23.41 -6.08
CA GLU A 91 -10.21 -24.81 -5.78
C GLU A 91 -10.73 -25.34 -4.43
N LYS A 92 -11.14 -24.44 -3.52
CA LYS A 92 -11.65 -24.78 -2.18
C LYS A 92 -13.17 -24.79 -2.11
N LYS A 93 -13.87 -24.46 -3.20
CA LYS A 93 -15.32 -24.58 -3.32
C LYS A 93 -15.68 -25.95 -3.86
#